data_AF-W1YHL2-F1
#
_entry.id   AF-W1YHL2-F1
#
_cell.length_a   1.000
_cell.length_b   1.000
_cell.length_c   1.000
_cell.angle_alpha   90.00
_cell.angle_beta   90.00
_cell.angle_gamma   90.00
#
_symmetry.space_group_name_H-M   'P 1'
#
loop_
_entity.id
_entity.type
_entity.pdbx_description
1 polymer ?
#
loop_
_entity_poly.entity_id
_entity_poly.type
_entity_poly.pdbx_seq_one_letter_code
_entity_poly.pdbx_strand_id
1 'polypeptide(L)'
;RQALSDITAILPDGNKVMMSSLRQFSGTQPLYTLDGDGTLTNNQSGVKYRPNNQIGFYQSITADGNWGDEKLSPGYPVTTGWK
;
A
#
# COMPACT_ATOMS: atom_id res chain seq x y z
N ARG A 1 -7.87 11.13 23.09
CA ARG A 1 -8.61 10.43 22.00
C ARG A 1 -7.71 9.94 20.87
N GLN A 2 -6.42 10.33 20.80
CA GLN A 2 -5.47 9.88 19.76
C GLN A 2 -4.88 8.48 20.00
N ALA A 3 -4.61 8.09 21.26
CA ALA A 3 -3.79 6.92 21.56
C ALA A 3 -4.44 5.55 21.32
N LEU A 4 -5.76 5.49 21.12
CA LEU A 4 -6.50 4.23 20.96
C LEU A 4 -6.61 3.77 19.49
N SER A 5 -6.49 4.69 18.52
CA SER A 5 -6.50 4.33 17.09
C SER A 5 -5.16 3.75 16.61
N ASP A 6 -4.09 3.94 17.36
CA ASP A 6 -2.75 3.44 17.02
C ASP A 6 -2.49 2.02 17.56
N ILE A 7 -3.46 1.43 18.27
CA ILE A 7 -3.34 0.06 18.77
C ILE A 7 -3.60 -0.92 17.63
N THR A 8 -2.51 -1.37 17.03
CA THR A 8 -2.52 -2.51 16.10
C THR A 8 -2.47 -3.79 16.94
N ALA A 9 -3.60 -4.52 17.01
CA ALA A 9 -3.62 -5.83 17.65
C ALA A 9 -3.15 -6.89 16.65
N ILE A 10 -2.16 -7.68 17.04
CA ILE A 10 -1.66 -8.80 16.25
C ILE A 10 -2.25 -10.07 16.87
N LEU A 11 -3.08 -10.80 16.13
CA LEU A 11 -3.63 -12.07 16.58
C LEU A 11 -2.55 -13.18 16.54
N PRO A 12 -2.74 -14.29 17.27
CA PRO A 12 -1.80 -15.41 17.29
C PRO A 12 -1.58 -16.09 15.93
N ASP A 13 -2.47 -15.85 14.96
CA ASP A 13 -2.39 -16.31 13.57
C ASP A 13 -1.62 -15.36 12.65
N GLY A 14 -1.10 -14.23 13.17
CA GLY A 14 -0.38 -13.21 12.43
C GLY A 14 -1.28 -12.15 11.75
N ASN A 15 -2.60 -12.25 11.89
CA ASN A 15 -3.52 -11.27 11.33
C ASN A 15 -3.47 -9.96 12.13
N LYS A 16 -3.25 -8.85 11.41
CA LYS A 16 -3.26 -7.50 11.98
C LYS A 16 -4.68 -6.99 11.97
N VAL A 17 -5.26 -6.78 13.14
CA VAL A 17 -6.58 -6.15 13.27
C VAL A 17 -6.38 -4.72 13.75
N MET A 18 -6.85 -3.78 12.94
CA MET A 18 -6.95 -2.37 13.31
C MET A 18 -8.38 -2.05 13.73
N MET A 19 -8.51 -1.20 14.76
CA MET A 19 -9.81 -0.85 15.33
C MET A 19 -10.55 0.13 14.41
N SER A 20 -11.52 -0.36 13.63
CA SER A 20 -12.27 0.46 12.65
C SER A 20 -13.34 1.36 13.28
N SER A 21 -13.79 1.08 14.51
CA SER A 21 -14.69 1.94 15.29
C SER A 21 -14.71 1.53 16.78
N LEU A 22 -15.29 2.37 17.65
CA LEU A 22 -15.37 2.20 19.12
C LEU A 22 -16.07 0.90 19.61
N ARG A 23 -16.78 0.17 18.74
CA ARG A 23 -17.46 -1.10 19.08
C ARG A 23 -17.35 -2.19 18.00
N GLN A 24 -16.57 -1.98 16.94
CA GLN A 24 -16.47 -2.93 15.83
C GLN A 24 -15.02 -3.08 15.41
N PHE A 25 -14.52 -4.31 15.52
CA PHE A 25 -13.28 -4.76 14.92
C PHE A 25 -13.64 -5.35 13.55
N SER A 26 -13.36 -4.61 12.48
CA SER A 26 -13.38 -5.18 11.13
C SER A 26 -12.06 -5.92 10.92
N GLY A 27 -12.12 -7.12 10.34
CA GLY A 27 -10.93 -7.83 9.86
C GLY A 27 -10.36 -7.07 8.65
N THR A 28 -9.65 -5.99 8.89
CA THR A 28 -9.08 -5.16 7.83
C THR A 28 -7.94 -5.94 7.21
N GLN A 29 -8.22 -6.64 6.11
CA GLN A 29 -7.18 -7.18 5.27
C GLN A 29 -6.43 -6.00 4.63
N PRO A 30 -5.10 -6.07 4.53
CA PRO A 30 -4.33 -5.01 3.89
C PRO A 30 -4.81 -4.82 2.46
N LEU A 31 -5.05 -3.57 2.04
CA LEU A 31 -5.47 -3.26 0.67
C LEU A 31 -4.37 -3.59 -0.35
N TYR A 32 -3.11 -3.56 0.08
CA TYR A 32 -1.95 -3.85 -0.76
C TYR A 32 -1.09 -4.94 -0.13
N THR A 33 -0.66 -5.90 -0.95
CA THR A 33 0.34 -6.90 -0.60
C THR A 33 1.65 -6.57 -1.30
N LEU A 34 2.75 -6.56 -0.55
CA LEU A 34 4.08 -6.42 -1.13
C LEU A 34 4.58 -7.79 -1.59
N ASP A 35 4.83 -7.91 -2.89
CA ASP A 35 5.53 -9.05 -3.48
C ASP A 35 7.04 -8.94 -3.21
N GLY A 36 7.74 -10.09 -3.22
CA GLY A 36 9.16 -10.17 -2.87
C GLY A 36 10.10 -9.38 -3.79
N ASP A 37 9.62 -8.92 -4.94
CA ASP A 37 10.34 -8.09 -5.91
C ASP A 37 10.12 -6.58 -5.71
N GLY A 38 9.35 -6.18 -4.69
CA GLY A 38 9.00 -4.78 -4.42
C GLY A 38 7.74 -4.29 -5.14
N THR A 39 7.00 -5.18 -5.80
CA THR A 39 5.71 -4.85 -6.43
C THR A 39 4.61 -4.83 -5.37
N LEU A 40 3.77 -3.80 -5.37
CA LEU A 40 2.56 -3.73 -4.56
C LEU A 40 1.37 -4.23 -5.38
N THR A 41 0.76 -5.33 -4.98
CA THR A 41 -0.47 -5.84 -5.58
C THR A 41 -1.67 -5.35 -4.77
N ASN A 42 -2.61 -4.67 -5.41
CA ASN A 42 -3.87 -4.26 -4.80
C ASN A 42 -4.79 -5.48 -4.67
N ASN A 43 -5.14 -5.87 -3.45
CA ASN A 43 -5.96 -7.04 -3.16
C ASN A 43 -7.45 -6.84 -3.49
N GLN A 44 -7.88 -5.60 -3.74
CA GLN A 44 -9.26 -5.27 -4.11
C GLN A 44 -9.47 -5.29 -5.63
N SER A 45 -8.54 -4.71 -6.40
CA SER A 45 -8.65 -4.61 -7.85
C SER A 45 -7.77 -5.61 -8.62
N GLY A 46 -6.77 -6.19 -7.96
CA GLY A 46 -5.73 -7.03 -8.60
C GLY A 46 -4.64 -6.23 -9.34
N VAL A 47 -4.73 -4.90 -9.35
CA VAL A 47 -3.75 -4.04 -10.05
C VAL A 47 -2.40 -4.09 -9.34
N LYS A 48 -1.34 -4.27 -10.13
CA LYS A 48 0.03 -4.27 -9.63
C LYS A 48 0.65 -2.90 -9.78
N TYR A 49 1.45 -2.51 -8.81
CA TYR A 49 2.11 -1.22 -8.73
C TYR A 49 3.59 -1.41 -8.46
N ARG A 50 4.44 -0.61 -9.11
CA ARG A 50 5.87 -0.57 -8.84
C ARG A 50 6.32 0.85 -8.48
N PRO A 51 7.37 0.99 -7.67
CA PRO A 51 7.94 2.29 -7.39
C PRO A 51 8.56 2.87 -8.66
N ASN A 52 7.98 3.96 -9.17
CA ASN A 52 8.57 4.74 -10.26
C ASN A 52 9.43 5.88 -9.70
N ASN A 53 10.73 5.61 -9.58
CA ASN A 53 11.71 6.54 -9.05
C ASN A 53 11.93 7.79 -9.94
N GLN A 54 11.39 7.83 -11.16
CA GLN A 54 11.48 9.01 -12.03
C GLN A 54 10.51 10.11 -11.62
N ILE A 55 9.35 9.73 -11.08
CA ILE A 55 8.30 10.66 -10.65
C ILE A 55 8.12 10.69 -9.13
N GLY A 56 8.63 9.70 -8.41
CA GLY A 56 8.46 9.57 -6.96
C GLY A 56 7.08 9.10 -6.55
N PHE A 57 6.46 8.23 -7.35
CA PHE A 57 5.17 7.65 -7.04
C PHE A 57 5.20 6.15 -7.32
N TYR A 58 4.32 5.40 -6.66
CA TYR A 58 3.99 4.06 -7.11
C TYR A 58 3.08 4.17 -8.31
N GLN A 59 3.45 3.56 -9.43
CA GLN A 59 2.70 3.59 -10.67
C GLN A 59 2.26 2.18 -11.01
N SER A 60 1.04 2.05 -11.54
CA SER A 60 0.53 0.75 -11.96
C SER A 60 1.40 0.19 -13.08
N ILE A 61 1.46 -1.12 -13.16
CA ILE A 61 2.12 -1.84 -14.25
C ILE A 61 1.08 -2.72 -14.95
N THR A 62 1.15 -2.76 -16.27
CA THR A 62 0.35 -3.70 -17.06
C THR A 62 0.94 -5.10 -16.97
N ALA A 63 0.21 -6.11 -17.46
CA ALA A 63 0.69 -7.49 -17.48
C ALA A 63 2.01 -7.67 -18.27
N ASP A 64 2.27 -6.78 -19.23
CA ASP A 64 3.48 -6.75 -20.05
C ASP A 64 4.68 -6.08 -19.34
N GLY A 65 4.48 -5.57 -18.11
CA GLY A 65 5.50 -4.86 -17.34
C GLY A 65 5.71 -3.40 -17.73
N ASN A 66 4.86 -2.86 -18.61
CA ASN A 66 4.86 -1.43 -18.95
C ASN A 66 4.17 -0.62 -17.86
N TRP A 67 4.55 0.65 -17.72
CA TRP A 67 3.87 1.58 -16.82
C TRP A 67 2.46 1.89 -17.32
N GLY A 68 1.47 1.72 -16.46
CA GLY A 68 0.10 2.18 -16.69
C GLY A 68 -0.09 3.64 -16.27
N ASP A 69 -1.29 4.17 -16.45
CA ASP A 69 -1.60 5.58 -16.16
C ASP A 69 -1.91 5.87 -14.69
N GLU A 70 -2.20 4.83 -13.91
CA GLU A 70 -2.63 4.98 -12.52
C GLU A 70 -1.43 5.17 -11.60
N LYS A 71 -1.49 6.20 -10.76
CA LYS A 71 -0.47 6.50 -9.75
C LYS A 71 -1.08 6.51 -8.36
N LEU A 72 -0.44 5.82 -7.43
CA LEU A 72 -0.84 5.82 -6.03
C LEU A 72 -0.23 7.01 -5.29
N SER A 73 -1.09 7.69 -4.54
CA SER A 73 -0.69 8.64 -3.51
C SER A 73 -0.76 7.97 -2.14
N PRO A 74 0.13 8.31 -1.20
CA PRO A 74 1.14 9.37 -1.25
C PRO A 74 2.39 8.99 -2.07
N GLY A 75 3.03 9.99 -2.68
CA GLY A 75 4.35 9.83 -3.30
C GLY A 75 5.48 9.76 -2.27
N TYR A 76 6.70 9.57 -2.75
CA TYR A 76 7.92 9.54 -1.95
C TYR A 76 8.99 10.46 -2.57
N PRO A 77 9.90 11.03 -1.76
CA PRO A 77 10.94 11.91 -2.26
C PRO A 77 11.89 11.15 -3.19
N VAL A 78 12.19 11.74 -4.35
CA VAL A 78 13.17 11.22 -5.33
C VAL A 78 14.18 12.29 -5.71
N THR A 79 15.36 11.84 -6.09
CA THR A 79 16.40 12.73 -6.60
C THR A 79 16.08 13.10 -8.06
N THR A 80 15.79 14.36 -8.33
CA THR A 80 15.46 14.87 -9.68
C THR A 80 16.67 15.46 -10.43
N GLY A 81 17.87 15.45 -9.84
CA GLY A 81 19.07 16.05 -10.44
C GLY A 81 18.98 17.57 -10.60
N TRP A 82 19.58 18.11 -11.65
CA TRP A 82 19.61 19.56 -11.97
C TRP A 82 18.53 19.98 -12.98
N LYS A 83 17.34 19.41 -12.86
CA LYS A 83 16.23 19.67 -13.80
C LYS A 83 15.70 21.09 -13.70
#